data_AF-A0A7C6AMS2-F1
#
_entry.id   AF-A0A7C6AMS2-F1
#
_cell.length_a   1.000
_cell.length_b   1.000
_cell.length_c   1.000
_cell.angle_alpha   90.00
_cell.angle_beta   90.00
_cell.angle_gamma   90.00
#
_symmetry.space_group_name_H-M   'P 1'
#
loop_
_entity.id
_entity.type
_entity.pdbx_description
1 polymer ?
#
loop_
_entity_poly.entity_id
_entity_poly.type
_entity_poly.pdbx_seq_one_letter_code
_entity_poly.pdbx_strand_id
1 'polypeptide(L)'
;MRIFLLFGLVLLVCSTKAQELPVSLVWNERQKTEYVMQQKDSFAHWGIYPITYHTKELDSVFVQYLMDIRYEQQPYFKHFSHHSFVQVKDKNFILHINPLVNWTYSNDSLHPFSQNLRGVNISGQFEQRFRFVTTMVENQAYYQDYVVRYIKKNGVVPGSGRARGFKDGGYDFSQASGIIEFQASQHWQFLLGHSRQLVGYGYRSILLSDAPLDYPLFRMSFTRKRWQYVATYAVFQSASAFDDRTKVYSRKYSSQHYLSFSIIPQWEWAFFENTLFNAMSLKNNRPPEEFYIPVIGSHALLYGLNNRKNVMLGTQTQLSLLPKLKIYGQWALDELSNNDSLSKNKIAWQCGMKINEPLGMKNLFLLVEYNEATPAMYVGACERETFTQHNEPIAHPLGNHFSEKLLMLHYTYKRWFL
;
A
#
# COMPACT_ATOMS: atom_id res chain seq x y z
N MET A 1 -32.26 23.63 30.81
CA MET A 1 -31.67 24.65 29.92
C MET A 1 -30.23 24.22 29.65
N ARG A 2 -29.96 23.67 28.46
CA ARG A 2 -28.66 23.07 28.08
C ARG A 2 -27.71 24.20 27.67
N ILE A 3 -26.57 24.32 28.35
CA ILE A 3 -25.50 25.25 27.97
C ILE A 3 -24.63 24.54 26.94
N PHE A 4 -24.69 25.03 25.70
CA PHE A 4 -23.75 24.71 24.62
C PHE A 4 -22.38 25.29 24.99
N LEU A 5 -21.41 24.43 25.30
CA LEU A 5 -20.00 24.80 25.34
C LEU A 5 -19.47 24.75 23.90
N LEU A 6 -19.45 25.92 23.25
CA LEU A 6 -18.68 26.18 22.05
C LEU A 6 -17.19 26.09 22.40
N PHE A 7 -16.53 24.98 22.06
CA PHE A 7 -15.08 24.93 22.01
C PHE A 7 -14.62 25.51 20.68
N GLY A 8 -14.01 26.69 20.74
CA GLY A 8 -13.33 27.32 19.61
C GLY A 8 -12.16 26.45 19.17
N LEU A 9 -12.24 25.91 17.97
CA LEU A 9 -11.11 25.29 17.28
C LEU A 9 -10.25 26.45 16.77
N VAL A 10 -9.21 26.79 17.53
CA VAL A 10 -8.18 27.73 17.07
C VAL A 10 -7.44 27.05 15.92
N LEU A 11 -7.91 27.30 14.70
CA LEU A 11 -7.15 27.07 13.48
C LEU A 11 -5.96 28.03 13.52
N LEU A 12 -4.83 27.56 14.05
CA LEU A 12 -3.53 28.14 13.72
C LEU A 12 -3.38 28.01 12.20
N VAL A 13 -3.66 29.10 11.49
CA VAL A 13 -3.33 29.27 10.07
C VAL A 13 -1.82 29.35 9.97
N CYS A 14 -1.16 28.21 10.15
CA CYS A 14 0.15 27.98 9.58
C CYS A 14 -0.09 27.80 8.09
N SER A 15 0.71 28.45 7.25
CA SER A 15 0.70 28.32 5.79
C SER A 15 1.03 26.87 5.38
N THR A 16 0.04 26.00 5.54
CA THR A 16 0.14 24.60 5.16
C THR A 16 -0.03 24.54 3.65
N LYS A 17 1.07 24.30 2.94
CA LYS A 17 1.02 23.92 1.53
C LYS A 17 0.44 22.50 1.47
N ALA A 18 -0.88 22.38 1.46
CA ALA A 18 -1.59 21.12 1.27
C ALA A 18 -1.56 20.73 -0.22
N GLN A 19 -0.37 20.42 -0.74
CA GLN A 19 -0.19 19.75 -2.03
C GLN A 19 0.28 18.33 -1.77
N GLU A 20 -0.58 17.53 -1.14
CA GLU A 20 -0.31 16.11 -0.99
C GLU A 20 -0.73 15.36 -2.24
N LEU A 21 0.13 14.45 -2.72
CA LEU A 21 -0.31 13.36 -3.57
C LEU A 21 -1.06 12.38 -2.66
N PRO A 22 -2.38 12.18 -2.84
CA PRO A 22 -3.09 11.14 -2.13
C PRO A 22 -2.61 9.80 -2.69
N VAL A 23 -1.78 9.11 -1.92
CA VAL A 23 -1.01 7.96 -2.43
C VAL A 23 -1.54 6.62 -1.89
N SER A 24 -2.15 6.61 -0.71
CA SER A 24 -2.72 5.39 -0.12
C SER A 24 -4.21 5.29 -0.44
N LEU A 25 -4.56 4.57 -1.50
CA LEU A 25 -5.95 4.29 -1.90
C LEU A 25 -6.72 3.42 -0.89
N VAL A 26 -6.02 2.77 0.05
CA VAL A 26 -6.58 1.75 0.95
C VAL A 26 -6.59 2.22 2.42
N TRP A 27 -6.25 3.49 2.70
CA TRP A 27 -6.02 3.95 4.09
C TRP A 27 -7.22 3.73 5.01
N ASN A 28 -8.41 4.15 4.57
CA ASN A 28 -9.63 4.03 5.35
C ASN A 28 -9.98 2.56 5.63
N GLU A 29 -9.75 1.68 4.65
CA GLU A 29 -9.98 0.24 4.78
C GLU A 29 -8.99 -0.39 5.78
N ARG A 30 -7.72 0.06 5.76
CA ARG A 30 -6.71 -0.36 6.75
C ARG A 30 -7.13 0.04 8.17
N GLN A 31 -7.56 1.28 8.37
CA GLN A 31 -8.01 1.75 9.70
C GLN A 31 -9.21 0.95 10.24
N LYS A 32 -10.23 0.71 9.39
CA LYS A 32 -11.41 -0.09 9.77
C LYS A 32 -11.03 -1.52 10.12
N THR A 33 -10.18 -2.15 9.31
CA THR A 33 -9.74 -3.53 9.54
C THR A 33 -8.93 -3.65 10.82
N GLU A 34 -7.99 -2.72 11.04
CA GLU A 34 -7.18 -2.66 12.26
C GLU A 34 -8.06 -2.50 13.52
N TYR A 35 -9.09 -1.65 13.46
CA TYR A 35 -10.02 -1.45 14.58
C TYR A 35 -10.81 -2.73 14.93
N VAL A 36 -11.41 -3.40 13.94
CA VAL A 36 -12.24 -4.58 14.16
C VAL A 36 -11.41 -5.75 14.71
N MET A 37 -10.22 -5.94 14.17
CA MET A 37 -9.44 -7.13 14.48
C MET A 37 -8.74 -7.07 15.84
N GLN A 38 -8.48 -5.87 16.35
CA GLN A 38 -7.84 -5.68 17.66
C GLN A 38 -8.78 -5.79 18.85
N GLN A 39 -10.10 -5.78 18.65
CA GLN A 39 -11.05 -6.06 19.73
C GLN A 39 -10.97 -7.52 20.21
N LYS A 40 -10.28 -8.39 19.46
CA LYS A 40 -10.01 -9.76 19.84
C LYS A 40 -8.67 -9.79 20.58
N ASP A 41 -8.67 -10.15 21.87
CA ASP A 41 -7.45 -10.45 22.67
C ASP A 41 -6.65 -11.58 22.00
N SER A 42 -5.84 -11.24 21.01
CA SER A 42 -5.22 -12.21 20.10
C SER A 42 -3.86 -11.73 19.62
N PHE A 43 -2.95 -12.69 19.42
CA PHE A 43 -1.62 -12.48 18.83
C PHE A 43 -1.71 -12.31 17.32
N ALA A 44 -2.50 -11.35 16.86
CA ALA A 44 -2.70 -11.17 15.44
C ALA A 44 -1.78 -10.08 14.89
N HIS A 45 -1.36 -10.27 13.65
CA HIS A 45 -0.25 -9.57 13.02
C HIS A 45 -0.77 -8.63 11.92
N TRP A 46 -0.36 -7.35 11.97
CA TRP A 46 -0.94 -6.30 11.10
C TRP A 46 0.11 -5.47 10.37
N GLY A 47 1.39 -5.79 10.52
CA GLY A 47 2.48 -4.99 9.96
C GLY A 47 2.71 -5.18 8.46
N ILE A 48 1.95 -6.04 7.78
CA ILE A 48 2.07 -6.31 6.34
C ILE A 48 0.70 -6.49 5.65
N TYR A 49 0.55 -5.87 4.48
CA TYR A 49 -0.64 -5.86 3.64
C TYR A 49 -0.35 -6.39 2.23
N PRO A 50 -1.34 -7.01 1.53
CA PRO A 50 -2.66 -7.42 2.05
C PRO A 50 -2.55 -8.39 3.23
N ILE A 51 -3.53 -8.33 4.15
CA ILE A 51 -3.52 -9.10 5.40
C ILE A 51 -3.63 -10.59 5.09
N THR A 52 -2.93 -11.41 5.88
CA THR A 52 -3.05 -12.86 5.82
C THR A 52 -4.27 -13.31 6.62
N TYR A 53 -5.30 -13.86 5.97
CA TYR A 53 -6.58 -14.21 6.61
C TYR A 53 -6.59 -15.69 7.01
N HIS A 54 -6.66 -15.99 8.32
CA HIS A 54 -6.68 -17.37 8.83
C HIS A 54 -8.00 -17.80 9.46
N THR A 55 -8.88 -16.86 9.82
CA THR A 55 -10.17 -17.19 10.41
C THR A 55 -11.21 -17.47 9.33
N LYS A 56 -11.79 -18.69 9.38
CA LYS A 56 -13.00 -19.06 8.64
C LYS A 56 -14.13 -18.10 9.01
N GLU A 57 -14.95 -17.78 8.01
CA GLU A 57 -16.08 -16.86 8.05
C GLU A 57 -15.73 -15.39 7.82
N LEU A 58 -15.26 -15.12 6.61
CA LEU A 58 -15.55 -13.86 5.96
C LEU A 58 -16.30 -14.21 4.69
N ASP A 59 -17.63 -14.03 4.68
CA ASP A 59 -18.38 -13.99 3.44
C ASP A 59 -17.71 -12.93 2.54
N SER A 60 -17.69 -13.13 1.23
CA SER A 60 -17.22 -12.12 0.26
C SER A 60 -17.87 -10.75 0.48
N VAL A 61 -19.11 -10.75 0.98
CA VAL A 61 -19.85 -9.57 1.44
C VAL A 61 -19.28 -8.99 2.73
N PHE A 62 -18.70 -9.78 3.63
CA PHE A 62 -18.04 -9.32 4.85
C PHE A 62 -16.69 -8.64 4.56
N VAL A 63 -15.97 -9.06 3.52
CA VAL A 63 -14.78 -8.34 3.01
C VAL A 63 -15.21 -7.01 2.38
N GLN A 64 -16.32 -6.97 1.64
CA GLN A 64 -16.96 -5.72 1.17
C GLN A 64 -17.54 -4.85 2.31
N TYR A 65 -18.00 -5.46 3.40
CA TYR A 65 -18.56 -4.80 4.59
C TYR A 65 -17.48 -4.28 5.53
N LEU A 66 -16.32 -4.96 5.62
CA LEU A 66 -15.09 -4.48 6.27
C LEU A 66 -14.43 -3.35 5.45
N MET A 67 -14.45 -3.46 4.12
CA MET A 67 -14.06 -2.38 3.20
C MET A 67 -15.10 -1.25 3.10
N ASP A 68 -16.29 -1.44 3.68
CA ASP A 68 -17.40 -0.49 3.67
C ASP A 68 -17.72 0.06 2.28
N ILE A 69 -17.67 -0.79 1.25
CA ILE A 69 -18.29 -0.49 -0.04
C ILE A 69 -19.80 -0.68 0.16
N ARG A 70 -20.40 0.26 0.88
CA ARG A 70 -21.85 0.42 1.00
C ARG A 70 -22.27 1.51 0.01
N TYR A 71 -22.78 1.13 -1.15
CA TYR A 71 -23.62 2.07 -1.90
C TYR A 71 -24.90 2.25 -1.07
N GLU A 72 -25.10 3.42 -0.47
CA GLU A 72 -26.16 3.59 0.51
C GLU A 72 -27.31 4.47 0.00
N GLN A 73 -28.43 3.79 -0.29
CA GLN A 73 -29.79 4.19 0.06
C GLN A 73 -30.31 5.54 -0.46
N GLN A 74 -30.46 5.63 -1.78
CA GLN A 74 -31.57 6.36 -2.41
C GLN A 74 -32.71 5.35 -2.66
N PRO A 75 -33.99 5.65 -2.37
CA PRO A 75 -35.09 4.67 -2.48
C PRO A 75 -35.23 4.07 -3.89
N TYR A 76 -34.79 4.80 -4.93
CA TYR A 76 -34.79 4.33 -6.31
C TYR A 76 -33.59 3.46 -6.70
N PHE A 77 -32.46 3.53 -5.97
CA PHE A 77 -31.22 2.79 -6.28
C PHE A 77 -30.95 1.61 -5.32
N LYS A 78 -31.82 1.38 -4.34
CA LYS A 78 -31.66 0.37 -3.28
C LYS A 78 -31.52 -1.07 -3.82
N HIS A 79 -32.03 -1.36 -5.02
CA HIS A 79 -31.84 -2.66 -5.68
C HIS A 79 -30.48 -2.80 -6.37
N PHE A 80 -29.89 -1.71 -6.87
CA PHE A 80 -28.60 -1.73 -7.58
C PHE A 80 -27.39 -1.62 -6.63
N SER A 81 -27.62 -1.17 -5.39
CA SER A 81 -26.56 -0.80 -4.45
C SER A 81 -26.14 -1.91 -3.47
N HIS A 82 -26.93 -2.98 -3.34
CA HIS A 82 -26.73 -4.03 -2.33
C HIS A 82 -26.52 -5.42 -2.92
N HIS A 83 -26.59 -5.55 -4.24
CA HIS A 83 -26.36 -6.80 -4.95
C HIS A 83 -25.29 -6.58 -6.00
N SER A 84 -24.44 -7.59 -6.18
CA SER A 84 -23.53 -7.57 -7.31
C SER A 84 -24.33 -7.56 -8.61
N PHE A 85 -23.84 -6.85 -9.63
CA PHE A 85 -24.53 -6.74 -10.92
C PHE A 85 -24.81 -8.12 -11.53
N VAL A 86 -23.84 -9.03 -11.41
CA VAL A 86 -24.09 -10.47 -11.51
C VAL A 86 -23.64 -11.11 -10.20
N GLN A 87 -24.49 -11.97 -9.65
CA GLN A 87 -24.19 -12.79 -8.49
C GLN A 87 -24.56 -14.24 -8.76
N VAL A 88 -23.58 -15.15 -8.62
CA VAL A 88 -23.80 -16.59 -8.60
C VAL A 88 -23.41 -17.09 -7.22
N LYS A 89 -24.32 -17.77 -6.53
CA LYS A 89 -24.08 -18.38 -5.23
C LYS A 89 -24.57 -19.81 -5.24
N ASP A 90 -23.62 -20.73 -5.19
CA ASP A 90 -23.83 -22.17 -4.97
C ASP A 90 -23.15 -22.58 -3.64
N LYS A 91 -23.33 -23.82 -3.21
CA LYS A 91 -22.83 -24.35 -1.92
C LYS A 91 -21.34 -24.12 -1.71
N ASN A 92 -20.54 -24.33 -2.76
CA ASN A 92 -19.07 -24.26 -2.71
C ASN A 92 -18.49 -23.18 -3.64
N PHE A 93 -19.32 -22.38 -4.28
CA PHE A 93 -18.87 -21.41 -5.27
C PHE A 93 -19.65 -20.10 -5.16
N ILE A 94 -18.91 -18.99 -5.09
CA ILE A 94 -19.47 -17.65 -5.11
C ILE A 94 -18.75 -16.87 -6.20
N LEU A 95 -19.50 -16.18 -7.05
CA LEU A 95 -18.99 -15.27 -8.06
C LEU A 95 -19.80 -13.98 -8.05
N HIS A 96 -19.08 -12.87 -8.15
CA HIS A 96 -19.59 -11.53 -8.26
C HIS A 96 -18.94 -10.83 -9.45
N ILE A 97 -19.74 -10.19 -10.28
CA ILE A 97 -19.25 -9.33 -11.37
C ILE A 97 -19.93 -7.98 -11.22
N ASN A 98 -19.14 -6.92 -11.15
CA ASN A 98 -19.59 -5.57 -10.86
C ASN A 98 -18.97 -4.59 -11.86
N PRO A 99 -19.78 -3.83 -12.64
CA PRO A 99 -19.24 -2.71 -13.38
C PRO A 99 -18.76 -1.64 -12.41
N LEU A 100 -17.65 -1.00 -12.75
CA LEU A 100 -17.09 0.14 -12.05
C LEU A 100 -17.26 1.37 -12.91
N VAL A 101 -17.92 2.39 -12.37
CA VAL A 101 -18.04 3.68 -13.03
C VAL A 101 -17.81 4.76 -11.98
N ASN A 102 -16.92 5.69 -12.26
CA ASN A 102 -16.74 6.87 -11.45
C ASN A 102 -16.55 8.09 -12.35
N TRP A 103 -17.48 9.03 -12.25
CA TRP A 103 -17.39 10.34 -12.88
C TRP A 103 -17.20 11.39 -11.81
N THR A 104 -16.07 12.06 -11.85
CA THR A 104 -15.79 13.20 -10.98
C THR A 104 -15.57 14.43 -11.84
N TYR A 105 -16.15 15.55 -11.44
CA TYR A 105 -15.98 16.83 -12.09
C TYR A 105 -15.88 17.92 -11.03
N SER A 106 -14.84 18.73 -11.14
CA SER A 106 -14.60 19.92 -10.32
C SER A 106 -14.34 21.08 -11.26
N ASN A 107 -15.16 22.11 -11.13
CA ASN A 107 -15.01 23.38 -11.82
C ASN A 107 -14.43 24.45 -10.88
N ASP A 108 -13.41 24.08 -10.11
CA ASP A 108 -12.59 25.05 -9.40
C ASP A 108 -11.72 25.77 -10.44
N SER A 109 -11.89 27.09 -10.59
CA SER A 109 -11.16 27.90 -11.56
C SER A 109 -9.65 27.87 -11.34
N LEU A 110 -9.20 27.59 -10.11
CA LEU A 110 -7.79 27.43 -9.77
C LEU A 110 -7.30 26.00 -10.01
N HIS A 111 -8.18 25.02 -9.88
CA HIS A 111 -7.85 23.59 -9.82
C HIS A 111 -8.88 22.71 -10.55
N PRO A 112 -9.08 22.91 -11.87
CA PRO A 112 -10.04 22.12 -12.61
C PRO A 112 -9.62 20.65 -12.62
N PHE A 113 -10.59 19.77 -12.37
CA PHE A 113 -10.37 18.33 -12.36
C PHE A 113 -11.55 17.63 -12.98
N SER A 114 -11.31 16.70 -13.88
CA SER A 114 -12.35 15.79 -14.30
C SER A 114 -11.79 14.40 -14.48
N GLN A 115 -12.60 13.39 -14.17
CA GLN A 115 -12.22 12.00 -14.26
C GLN A 115 -13.40 11.19 -14.76
N ASN A 116 -13.14 10.32 -15.73
CA ASN A 116 -14.08 9.34 -16.24
C ASN A 116 -13.43 7.96 -16.18
N LEU A 117 -13.69 7.26 -15.08
CA LEU A 117 -13.27 5.90 -14.84
C LEU A 117 -14.39 4.94 -15.21
N ARG A 118 -14.03 3.92 -15.99
CA ARG A 118 -14.88 2.81 -16.38
C ARG A 118 -14.13 1.51 -16.17
N GLY A 119 -14.82 0.45 -15.78
CA GLY A 119 -14.17 -0.81 -15.53
C GLY A 119 -15.09 -1.90 -15.07
N VAL A 120 -14.49 -2.99 -14.64
CA VAL A 120 -15.17 -4.15 -14.08
C VAL A 120 -14.34 -4.73 -12.94
N ASN A 121 -15.02 -5.13 -11.88
CA ASN A 121 -14.49 -5.94 -10.81
C ASN A 121 -15.17 -7.30 -10.84
N ILE A 122 -14.35 -8.35 -10.86
CA ILE A 122 -14.79 -9.74 -10.79
C ILE A 122 -14.17 -10.31 -9.51
N SER A 123 -14.99 -10.87 -8.64
CA SER A 123 -14.50 -11.53 -7.43
C SER A 123 -15.22 -12.83 -7.19
N GLY A 124 -14.55 -13.77 -6.55
CA GLY A 124 -15.17 -15.05 -6.24
C GLY A 124 -14.39 -15.87 -5.26
N GLN A 125 -15.03 -16.95 -4.84
CA GLN A 125 -14.52 -17.88 -3.86
C GLN A 125 -14.95 -19.30 -4.21
N PHE A 126 -14.02 -20.24 -4.09
CA PHE A 126 -14.25 -21.67 -4.29
C PHE A 126 -13.80 -22.45 -3.04
N GLU A 127 -14.67 -23.31 -2.53
CA GLU A 127 -14.47 -24.20 -1.38
C GLU A 127 -13.93 -23.53 -0.10
N GLN A 128 -14.12 -22.21 0.06
CA GLN A 128 -13.57 -21.41 1.16
C GLN A 128 -12.03 -21.42 1.27
N ARG A 129 -11.32 -21.99 0.27
CA ARG A 129 -9.85 -22.05 0.24
C ARG A 129 -9.27 -21.22 -0.88
N PHE A 130 -9.98 -21.10 -1.99
CA PHE A 130 -9.55 -20.29 -3.12
C PHE A 130 -10.38 -19.02 -3.16
N ARG A 131 -9.72 -17.88 -3.22
CA ARG A 131 -10.34 -16.58 -3.47
C ARG A 131 -9.66 -15.95 -4.66
N PHE A 132 -10.41 -15.23 -5.46
CA PHE A 132 -9.83 -14.45 -6.53
C PHE A 132 -10.56 -13.12 -6.64
N VAL A 133 -9.80 -12.10 -7.03
CA VAL A 133 -10.32 -10.78 -7.36
C VAL A 133 -9.55 -10.31 -8.59
N THR A 134 -10.25 -9.78 -9.58
CA THR A 134 -9.68 -9.18 -10.78
C THR A 134 -10.39 -7.87 -11.04
N THR A 135 -9.62 -6.82 -11.26
CA THR A 135 -10.13 -5.48 -11.54
C THR A 135 -9.47 -4.98 -12.81
N MET A 136 -10.28 -4.48 -13.74
CA MET A 136 -9.80 -3.81 -14.95
C MET A 136 -10.47 -2.46 -15.02
N VAL A 137 -9.67 -1.40 -15.13
CA VAL A 137 -10.17 -0.03 -15.23
C VAL A 137 -9.44 0.73 -16.34
N GLU A 138 -10.20 1.54 -17.04
CA GLU A 138 -9.73 2.53 -18.00
C GLU A 138 -10.21 3.90 -17.53
N ASN A 139 -9.35 4.90 -17.66
CA ASN A 139 -9.57 6.19 -17.06
C ASN A 139 -9.08 7.31 -17.97
N GLN A 140 -9.93 8.31 -18.13
CA GLN A 140 -9.63 9.55 -18.84
C GLN A 140 -9.79 10.70 -17.85
N ALA A 141 -8.73 11.47 -17.63
CA ALA A 141 -8.74 12.52 -16.63
C ALA A 141 -8.02 13.79 -17.07
N TYR A 142 -8.51 14.93 -16.57
CA TYR A 142 -7.84 16.22 -16.59
C TYR A 142 -7.44 16.53 -15.16
N TYR A 143 -6.15 16.75 -14.95
CA TYR A 143 -5.57 16.92 -13.62
C TYR A 143 -5.13 18.36 -13.36
N GLN A 144 -5.04 18.71 -12.08
CA GLN A 144 -4.40 19.94 -11.63
C GLN A 144 -2.91 19.95 -11.96
N ASP A 145 -2.33 21.15 -12.07
CA ASP A 145 -0.94 21.36 -12.47
C ASP A 145 0.11 20.58 -11.68
N TYR A 146 -0.11 20.36 -10.38
CA TYR A 146 0.86 19.63 -9.56
C TYR A 146 0.95 18.14 -9.95
N VAL A 147 -0.19 17.52 -10.27
CA VAL A 147 -0.24 16.14 -10.78
C VAL A 147 0.29 16.11 -12.22
N VAL A 148 -0.01 17.12 -13.05
CA VAL A 148 0.56 17.25 -14.39
C VAL A 148 2.09 17.31 -14.35
N ARG A 149 2.68 18.06 -13.42
CA ARG A 149 4.14 18.09 -13.22
C ARG A 149 4.69 16.72 -12.82
N TYR A 150 3.99 16.00 -11.94
CA TYR A 150 4.36 14.64 -11.56
C TYR A 150 4.33 13.70 -12.77
N ILE A 151 3.25 13.72 -13.56
CA ILE A 151 3.09 12.89 -14.76
C ILE A 151 4.19 13.19 -15.78
N LYS A 152 4.47 14.48 -16.05
CA LYS A 152 5.53 14.87 -16.98
C LYS A 152 6.91 14.43 -16.52
N LYS A 153 7.17 14.40 -15.20
CA LYS A 153 8.44 13.96 -14.62
C LYS A 153 8.60 12.43 -14.68
N ASN A 154 7.56 11.69 -14.31
CA ASN A 154 7.67 10.24 -14.07
C ASN A 154 7.14 9.38 -15.23
N GLY A 155 6.35 9.95 -16.14
CA GLY A 155 5.70 9.26 -17.26
C GLY A 155 4.47 8.43 -16.87
N VAL A 156 4.05 8.53 -15.60
CA VAL A 156 2.95 7.74 -15.01
C VAL A 156 2.02 8.64 -14.22
N VAL A 157 0.75 8.25 -14.16
CA VAL A 157 -0.20 8.85 -13.22
C VAL A 157 0.15 8.32 -11.82
N PRO A 158 0.20 9.17 -10.77
CA PRO A 158 0.56 8.73 -9.43
C PRO A 158 -0.25 7.52 -8.97
N GLY A 159 0.44 6.45 -8.55
CA GLY A 159 -0.17 5.20 -8.15
C GLY A 159 -1.10 4.62 -9.21
N SER A 160 -0.75 4.75 -10.48
CA SER A 160 -1.59 4.34 -11.61
C SER A 160 -0.73 3.94 -12.80
N GLY A 161 -1.40 3.64 -13.91
CA GLY A 161 -0.75 3.23 -15.15
C GLY A 161 0.09 4.34 -15.80
N ARG A 162 0.82 3.94 -16.84
CA ARG A 162 1.49 4.85 -17.77
C ARG A 162 0.50 5.86 -18.34
N ALA A 163 0.88 7.12 -18.32
CA ALA A 163 0.06 8.19 -18.87
C ALA A 163 0.20 8.26 -20.40
N ARG A 164 -0.93 8.33 -21.10
CA ARG A 164 -1.03 8.61 -22.54
C ARG A 164 -1.75 9.94 -22.72
N GLY A 165 -1.40 10.70 -23.75
CA GLY A 165 -2.11 11.95 -24.06
C GLY A 165 -3.54 11.68 -24.51
N PHE A 166 -4.49 12.47 -24.02
CA PHE A 166 -5.90 12.40 -24.40
C PHE A 166 -6.44 13.79 -24.73
N LYS A 167 -6.82 13.99 -26.00
CA LYS A 167 -7.26 15.30 -26.53
C LYS A 167 -6.25 16.40 -26.15
N ASP A 168 -6.73 17.63 -25.98
CA ASP A 168 -5.92 18.76 -25.54
C ASP A 168 -5.82 18.79 -24.01
N GLY A 169 -4.67 18.40 -23.47
CA GLY A 169 -4.33 18.55 -22.05
C GLY A 169 -4.85 17.44 -21.10
N GLY A 170 -5.58 16.45 -21.61
CA GLY A 170 -6.04 15.30 -20.83
C GLY A 170 -5.05 14.13 -20.84
N TYR A 171 -5.30 13.18 -19.94
CA TYR A 171 -4.54 11.93 -19.84
C TYR A 171 -5.47 10.72 -19.89
N ASP A 172 -5.05 9.71 -20.65
CA ASP A 172 -5.65 8.38 -20.71
C ASP A 172 -4.69 7.36 -20.09
N PHE A 173 -5.22 6.49 -19.24
CA PHE A 173 -4.45 5.45 -18.57
C PHE A 173 -5.36 4.30 -18.15
N SER A 174 -4.76 3.12 -18.04
CA SER A 174 -5.47 1.89 -17.69
C SER A 174 -4.70 1.13 -16.64
N GLN A 175 -5.43 0.44 -15.77
CA GLN A 175 -4.87 -0.46 -14.75
C GLN A 175 -5.62 -1.79 -14.80
N ALA A 176 -4.85 -2.85 -14.69
CA ALA A 176 -5.36 -4.19 -14.48
C ALA A 176 -4.67 -4.77 -13.25
N SER A 177 -5.47 -5.31 -12.35
CA SER A 177 -5.00 -6.03 -11.17
C SER A 177 -5.77 -7.33 -11.03
N GLY A 178 -5.14 -8.30 -10.39
CA GLY A 178 -5.72 -9.63 -10.32
C GLY A 178 -4.94 -10.49 -9.36
N ILE A 179 -5.59 -10.98 -8.32
CA ILE A 179 -4.99 -11.87 -7.32
C ILE A 179 -5.79 -13.15 -7.23
N ILE A 180 -5.06 -14.23 -6.97
CA ILE A 180 -5.59 -15.51 -6.52
C ILE A 180 -4.94 -15.80 -5.18
N GLU A 181 -5.76 -16.09 -4.19
CA GLU A 181 -5.33 -16.49 -2.87
C GLU A 181 -5.73 -17.94 -2.61
N PHE A 182 -4.81 -18.72 -2.07
CA PHE A 182 -5.03 -20.10 -1.71
C PHE A 182 -4.68 -20.33 -0.23
N GLN A 183 -5.70 -20.67 0.56
CA GLN A 183 -5.56 -21.07 1.95
C GLN A 183 -5.27 -22.57 2.04
N ALA A 184 -3.99 -22.93 2.05
CA ALA A 184 -3.56 -24.32 2.09
C ALA A 184 -3.84 -25.00 3.45
N SER A 185 -3.71 -24.25 4.55
CA SER A 185 -4.04 -24.71 5.91
C SER A 185 -4.42 -23.54 6.81
N GLN A 186 -4.71 -23.77 8.09
CA GLN A 186 -4.93 -22.68 9.06
C GLN A 186 -3.69 -21.78 9.29
N HIS A 187 -2.49 -22.21 8.88
CA HIS A 187 -1.24 -21.45 9.07
C HIS A 187 -0.65 -20.94 7.76
N TRP A 188 -0.90 -21.63 6.64
CA TRP A 188 -0.29 -21.35 5.35
C TRP A 188 -1.28 -20.70 4.39
N GLN A 189 -0.89 -19.56 3.81
CA GLN A 189 -1.60 -18.88 2.73
C GLN A 189 -0.61 -18.57 1.60
N PHE A 190 -1.09 -18.71 0.37
CA PHE A 190 -0.38 -18.30 -0.84
C PHE A 190 -1.19 -17.24 -1.57
N LEU A 191 -0.51 -16.25 -2.14
CA LEU A 191 -1.11 -15.23 -3.00
C LEU A 191 -0.27 -15.11 -4.27
N LEU A 192 -0.92 -15.19 -5.42
CA LEU A 192 -0.31 -15.03 -6.73
C LEU A 192 -1.09 -14.01 -7.54
N GLY A 193 -0.40 -13.07 -8.19
CA GLY A 193 -1.03 -12.14 -9.12
C GLY A 193 -0.43 -10.75 -9.09
N HIS A 194 -1.19 -9.75 -9.51
CA HIS A 194 -0.83 -8.34 -9.50
C HIS A 194 -1.45 -7.63 -8.31
N SER A 195 -0.61 -7.22 -7.35
CA SER A 195 -1.05 -6.53 -6.14
C SER A 195 0.00 -5.56 -5.63
N ARG A 196 -0.47 -4.48 -5.03
CA ARG A 196 0.30 -3.68 -4.08
C ARG A 196 0.56 -4.42 -2.79
N GLN A 197 1.58 -3.96 -2.08
CA GLN A 197 1.91 -4.41 -0.75
C GLN A 197 2.25 -3.19 0.09
N LEU A 198 2.04 -3.29 1.40
CA LEU A 198 2.52 -2.28 2.33
C LEU A 198 3.06 -2.97 3.58
N VAL A 199 4.24 -2.54 4.02
CA VAL A 199 4.89 -3.00 5.24
C VAL A 199 4.92 -1.81 6.18
N GLY A 200 4.02 -1.76 7.16
CA GLY A 200 3.89 -0.60 8.03
C GLY A 200 2.58 -0.51 8.79
N TYR A 201 2.66 0.15 9.94
CA TYR A 201 1.50 0.57 10.73
C TYR A 201 1.08 2.01 10.41
N GLY A 202 1.94 2.82 9.77
CA GLY A 202 1.68 4.22 9.46
C GLY A 202 0.77 4.47 8.26
N TYR A 203 0.47 5.75 8.04
CA TYR A 203 -0.11 6.22 6.78
C TYR A 203 0.88 6.05 5.65
N ARG A 204 2.14 6.48 5.88
CA ARG A 204 3.28 6.19 5.03
C ARG A 204 3.99 4.91 5.47
N SER A 205 4.87 4.42 4.61
CA SER A 205 5.87 3.44 4.98
C SER A 205 7.22 3.85 4.38
N ILE A 206 8.28 3.64 5.16
CA ILE A 206 9.66 3.79 4.70
C ILE A 206 10.28 2.44 4.29
N LEU A 207 9.56 1.33 4.44
CA LEU A 207 10.02 -0.02 4.08
C LEU A 207 9.42 -0.47 2.74
N LEU A 208 8.10 -0.40 2.61
CA LEU A 208 7.35 -0.74 1.41
C LEU A 208 5.95 -0.14 1.52
N SER A 209 5.53 0.65 0.54
CA SER A 209 4.24 1.32 0.52
C SER A 209 3.34 0.83 -0.61
N ASP A 210 2.05 1.14 -0.46
CA ASP A 210 1.01 0.94 -1.45
C ASP A 210 0.96 2.05 -2.52
N ALA A 211 2.02 2.88 -2.60
CA ALA A 211 2.10 3.99 -3.53
C ALA A 211 2.14 3.60 -5.01
N PRO A 212 3.08 2.73 -5.44
CA PRO A 212 3.28 2.47 -6.87
C PRO A 212 2.16 1.61 -7.45
N LEU A 213 2.00 1.61 -8.77
CA LEU A 213 1.11 0.67 -9.48
C LEU A 213 1.29 -0.80 -9.06
N ASP A 214 0.19 -1.57 -9.07
CA ASP A 214 0.20 -3.02 -8.85
C ASP A 214 1.25 -3.74 -9.72
N TYR A 215 1.92 -4.73 -9.11
CA TYR A 215 2.99 -5.49 -9.74
C TYR A 215 2.80 -6.98 -9.53
N PRO A 216 3.29 -7.82 -10.46
CA PRO A 216 3.22 -9.26 -10.33
C PRO A 216 4.06 -9.72 -9.13
N LEU A 217 3.47 -10.57 -8.30
CA LEU A 217 4.11 -11.16 -7.15
C LEU A 217 3.58 -12.56 -6.85
N PHE A 218 4.44 -13.37 -6.25
CA PHE A 218 4.08 -14.56 -5.51
C PHE A 218 4.45 -14.33 -4.05
N ARG A 219 3.48 -14.48 -3.15
CA ARG A 219 3.66 -14.33 -1.71
C ARG A 219 3.27 -15.62 -1.00
N MET A 220 4.13 -16.06 -0.11
CA MET A 220 3.91 -17.15 0.82
C MET A 220 3.87 -16.57 2.25
N SER A 221 2.81 -16.89 2.99
CA SER A 221 2.64 -16.47 4.38
C SER A 221 2.46 -17.68 5.29
N PHE A 222 3.20 -17.69 6.40
CA PHE A 222 3.04 -18.62 7.51
C PHE A 222 2.74 -17.85 8.79
N THR A 223 1.59 -18.08 9.40
CA THR A 223 1.25 -17.46 10.69
C THR A 223 0.92 -18.54 11.71
N ARG A 224 1.50 -18.43 12.91
CA ARG A 224 1.19 -19.30 14.05
C ARG A 224 1.36 -18.56 15.37
N LYS A 225 0.25 -18.25 16.03
CA LYS A 225 0.20 -17.53 17.31
C LYS A 225 1.03 -16.24 17.24
N ARG A 226 2.18 -16.19 17.93
CA ARG A 226 3.05 -15.02 18.05
C ARG A 226 3.95 -14.79 16.83
N TRP A 227 3.99 -15.70 15.88
CA TRP A 227 4.92 -15.66 14.75
C TRP A 227 4.17 -15.49 13.44
N GLN A 228 4.64 -14.57 12.61
CA GLN A 228 4.26 -14.47 11.20
C GLN A 228 5.51 -14.32 10.35
N TYR A 229 5.64 -15.17 9.34
CA TYR A 229 6.69 -15.10 8.34
C TYR A 229 6.05 -14.93 6.95
N VAL A 230 6.55 -13.99 6.17
CA VAL A 230 6.11 -13.75 4.80
C VAL A 230 7.33 -13.67 3.89
N ALA A 231 7.33 -14.47 2.83
CA ALA A 231 8.28 -14.38 1.73
C ALA A 231 7.54 -13.95 0.47
N THR A 232 7.99 -12.88 -0.18
CA THR A 232 7.40 -12.37 -1.43
C THR A 232 8.45 -12.24 -2.52
N TYR A 233 8.12 -12.75 -3.69
CA TYR A 233 8.92 -12.69 -4.90
C TYR A 233 8.15 -11.84 -5.92
N ALA A 234 8.60 -10.61 -6.12
CA ALA A 234 7.94 -9.62 -6.96
C ALA A 234 8.78 -9.28 -8.19
N VAL A 235 8.11 -8.86 -9.26
CA VAL A 235 8.77 -8.32 -10.45
C VAL A 235 8.36 -6.86 -10.63
N PHE A 236 9.35 -5.98 -10.58
CA PHE A 236 9.19 -4.56 -10.87
C PHE A 236 9.63 -4.24 -12.29
N GLN A 237 9.17 -3.10 -12.78
CA GLN A 237 9.35 -2.67 -14.16
C GLN A 237 9.49 -1.16 -14.23
N SER A 238 10.33 -0.66 -15.14
CA SER A 238 10.40 0.78 -15.47
C SER A 238 9.24 1.20 -16.39
N ALA A 239 8.80 2.45 -16.29
CA ALA A 239 7.83 3.02 -17.23
C ALA A 239 8.48 3.48 -18.55
N SER A 240 9.82 3.57 -18.59
CA SER A 240 10.60 3.95 -19.78
C SER A 240 11.03 2.69 -20.57
N ALA A 241 10.85 2.71 -21.89
CA ALA A 241 11.34 1.66 -22.78
C ALA A 241 12.79 1.97 -23.22
N PHE A 242 13.62 0.95 -23.39
CA PHE A 242 15.06 1.11 -23.65
C PHE A 242 15.45 1.06 -25.14
N ASP A 243 14.62 0.48 -26.03
CA ASP A 243 14.96 0.32 -27.45
C ASP A 243 13.70 0.31 -28.36
N ASP A 244 13.83 0.92 -29.54
CA ASP A 244 12.81 1.15 -30.56
C ASP A 244 12.47 -0.14 -31.35
N ARG A 245 13.24 -1.22 -31.18
CA ARG A 245 13.09 -2.43 -32.00
C ARG A 245 12.30 -3.59 -31.39
N THR A 246 12.09 -3.63 -30.07
CA THR A 246 11.11 -4.52 -29.42
C THR A 246 10.79 -3.99 -28.02
N LYS A 247 9.53 -3.53 -27.81
CA LYS A 247 9.02 -2.84 -26.61
C LYS A 247 9.00 -3.71 -25.34
N VAL A 248 10.16 -4.17 -24.85
CA VAL A 248 10.29 -4.86 -23.57
C VAL A 248 10.80 -3.86 -22.54
N TYR A 249 9.98 -3.56 -21.54
CA TYR A 249 10.38 -2.70 -20.43
C TYR A 249 11.45 -3.39 -19.56
N SER A 250 12.39 -2.60 -19.02
CA SER A 250 13.41 -3.11 -18.11
C SER A 250 12.76 -3.65 -16.85
N ARG A 251 13.02 -4.93 -16.54
CA ARG A 251 12.52 -5.61 -15.33
C ARG A 251 13.63 -5.73 -14.30
N LYS A 252 13.22 -5.69 -13.04
CA LYS A 252 14.03 -6.04 -11.88
C LYS A 252 13.21 -6.89 -10.94
N TYR A 253 13.87 -7.71 -10.15
CA TYR A 253 13.24 -8.70 -9.30
C TYR A 253 13.47 -8.31 -7.85
N SER A 254 12.43 -8.41 -7.01
CA SER A 254 12.49 -8.04 -5.60
C SER A 254 12.16 -9.26 -4.76
N SER A 255 13.15 -9.72 -3.99
CA SER A 255 12.96 -10.77 -2.98
C SER A 255 12.77 -10.10 -1.63
N GLN A 256 11.62 -10.32 -1.02
CA GLN A 256 11.19 -9.64 0.19
C GLN A 256 10.91 -10.66 1.29
N HIS A 257 11.50 -10.44 2.46
CA HIS A 257 11.32 -11.29 3.62
C HIS A 257 10.84 -10.45 4.80
N TYR A 258 9.81 -10.93 5.48
CA TYR A 258 9.21 -10.26 6.62
C TYR A 258 9.01 -11.29 7.74
N LEU A 259 9.53 -10.99 8.93
CA LEU A 259 9.38 -11.84 10.11
C LEU A 259 8.86 -10.97 11.25
N SER A 260 7.63 -11.24 11.67
CA SER A 260 6.98 -10.58 12.79
C SER A 260 6.87 -11.51 14.00
N PHE A 261 7.10 -10.92 15.17
CA PHE A 261 6.94 -11.53 16.47
C PHE A 261 6.08 -10.64 17.39
N SER A 262 4.95 -11.17 17.85
CA SER A 262 4.12 -10.54 18.88
C SER A 262 4.65 -10.94 20.26
N ILE A 263 5.34 -10.00 20.92
CA ILE A 263 5.96 -10.18 22.24
C ILE A 263 4.86 -10.40 23.28
N ILE A 264 3.87 -9.50 23.26
CA ILE A 264 2.58 -9.56 23.97
C ILE A 264 1.50 -9.10 22.98
N PRO A 265 0.19 -9.37 23.23
CA PRO A 265 -0.87 -8.99 22.29
C PRO A 265 -0.87 -7.49 21.88
N GLN A 266 -0.35 -6.62 22.75
CA GLN A 266 -0.26 -5.18 22.54
C GLN A 266 1.04 -4.73 21.85
N TRP A 267 2.05 -5.60 21.73
CA TRP A 267 3.37 -5.25 21.22
C TRP A 267 3.83 -6.23 20.14
N GLU A 268 3.94 -5.73 18.92
CA GLU A 268 4.47 -6.45 17.76
C GLU A 268 5.79 -5.81 17.31
N TRP A 269 6.80 -6.64 17.05
CA TRP A 269 8.06 -6.25 16.42
C TRP A 269 8.26 -7.11 15.19
N ALA A 270 8.64 -6.50 14.06
CA ALA A 270 9.03 -7.23 12.88
C ALA A 270 10.35 -6.76 12.25
N PHE A 271 11.03 -7.70 11.59
CA PHE A 271 12.19 -7.48 10.72
C PHE A 271 11.77 -7.59 9.26
N PHE A 272 12.44 -6.82 8.41
CA PHE A 272 12.20 -6.76 6.98
C PHE A 272 13.52 -6.77 6.21
N GLU A 273 13.56 -7.51 5.11
CA GLU A 273 14.65 -7.50 4.12
C GLU A 273 14.02 -7.39 2.74
N ASN A 274 14.58 -6.54 1.88
CA ASN A 274 14.21 -6.42 0.47
C ASN A 274 15.46 -6.32 -0.39
N THR A 275 15.65 -7.30 -1.27
CA THR A 275 16.80 -7.37 -2.16
C THR A 275 16.36 -7.21 -3.60
N LEU A 276 17.00 -6.27 -4.31
CA LEU A 276 16.82 -6.11 -5.76
C LEU A 276 17.83 -6.92 -6.54
N PHE A 277 17.33 -7.66 -7.53
CA PHE A 277 18.11 -8.42 -8.48
C PHE A 277 17.88 -7.93 -9.90
N ASN A 278 18.99 -7.73 -10.61
CA ASN A 278 18.97 -7.46 -12.04
C ASN A 278 18.65 -8.75 -12.82
N ALA A 279 17.99 -8.61 -13.97
CA ALA A 279 17.84 -9.71 -14.91
C ALA A 279 19.23 -10.18 -15.39
N MET A 280 19.46 -11.49 -15.50
CA MET A 280 20.76 -12.03 -15.90
C MET A 280 21.19 -11.68 -17.32
N SER A 281 20.24 -11.46 -18.24
CA SER A 281 20.53 -11.01 -19.60
C SER A 281 19.32 -10.31 -20.20
N LEU A 282 19.54 -9.39 -21.15
CA LEU A 282 18.48 -8.79 -21.96
C LEU A 282 17.70 -9.85 -22.78
N LYS A 283 18.37 -10.95 -23.16
CA LYS A 283 17.74 -12.08 -23.88
C LYS A 283 17.07 -13.10 -22.95
N ASN A 284 17.61 -13.26 -21.74
CA ASN A 284 17.12 -14.19 -20.73
C ASN A 284 16.70 -13.41 -19.49
N ASN A 285 15.52 -12.82 -19.56
CA ASN A 285 14.94 -11.97 -18.54
C ASN A 285 14.42 -12.82 -17.36
N ARG A 286 15.35 -13.48 -16.65
CA ARG A 286 15.09 -14.28 -15.46
C ARG A 286 15.96 -13.79 -14.29
N PRO A 287 15.49 -13.90 -13.04
CA PRO A 287 16.30 -13.61 -11.86
C PRO A 287 17.38 -14.67 -11.64
N PRO A 288 18.47 -14.34 -10.95
CA PRO A 288 19.48 -15.32 -10.53
C PRO A 288 18.91 -16.25 -9.45
N GLU A 289 19.57 -17.38 -9.21
CA GLU A 289 19.03 -18.47 -8.36
C GLU A 289 18.82 -18.03 -6.91
N GLU A 290 19.66 -17.13 -6.40
CA GLU A 290 19.57 -16.64 -5.02
C GLU A 290 18.31 -15.82 -4.75
N PHE A 291 17.66 -15.32 -5.81
CA PHE A 291 16.36 -14.66 -5.71
C PHE A 291 15.31 -15.52 -5.01
N TYR A 292 15.40 -16.85 -5.10
CA TYR A 292 14.39 -17.76 -4.56
C TYR A 292 14.69 -18.26 -3.14
N ILE A 293 15.72 -17.77 -2.46
CA ILE A 293 16.07 -18.20 -1.10
C ILE A 293 15.06 -17.61 -0.09
N PRO A 294 14.19 -18.41 0.57
CA PRO A 294 13.16 -17.91 1.48
C PRO A 294 13.69 -17.79 2.92
N VAL A 295 14.84 -17.13 3.10
CA VAL A 295 15.48 -17.01 4.41
C VAL A 295 15.82 -15.55 4.67
N ILE A 296 15.15 -14.97 5.67
CA ILE A 296 15.37 -13.57 6.07
C ILE A 296 16.83 -13.36 6.50
N GLY A 297 17.46 -12.29 6.01
CA GLY A 297 18.84 -11.94 6.35
C GLY A 297 19.90 -12.69 5.54
N SER A 298 19.50 -13.68 4.73
CA SER A 298 20.45 -14.46 3.92
C SER A 298 21.10 -13.61 2.84
N HIS A 299 20.36 -12.70 2.21
CA HIS A 299 20.91 -11.82 1.19
C HIS A 299 21.85 -10.77 1.78
N ALA A 300 21.49 -10.20 2.94
CA ALA A 300 22.38 -9.31 3.66
C ALA A 300 23.69 -9.99 4.07
N LEU A 301 23.63 -11.26 4.48
CA LEU A 301 24.83 -12.04 4.83
C LEU A 301 25.69 -12.36 3.60
N LEU A 302 25.07 -12.68 2.46
CA LEU A 302 25.78 -13.05 1.23
C LEU A 302 26.40 -11.85 0.50
N TYR A 303 25.70 -10.71 0.46
CA TYR A 303 26.09 -9.56 -0.37
C TYR A 303 26.60 -8.36 0.45
N GLY A 304 26.30 -8.30 1.74
CA GLY A 304 26.56 -7.13 2.57
C GLY A 304 25.68 -5.93 2.19
N LEU A 305 25.98 -4.78 2.80
CA LEU A 305 25.27 -3.51 2.58
C LEU A 305 26.20 -2.49 1.90
N ASN A 306 26.75 -2.86 0.73
CA ASN A 306 27.82 -2.14 0.04
C ASN A 306 27.45 -1.68 -1.39
N ASN A 307 26.15 -1.54 -1.69
CA ASN A 307 25.60 -1.01 -2.95
C ASN A 307 25.90 -1.84 -4.22
N ARG A 308 26.57 -3.01 -4.14
CA ARG A 308 26.82 -3.87 -5.33
C ARG A 308 25.59 -4.69 -5.74
N LYS A 309 24.80 -5.11 -4.76
CA LYS A 309 23.44 -5.64 -4.91
C LYS A 309 22.61 -4.91 -3.87
N ASN A 310 21.54 -4.22 -4.28
CA ASN A 310 20.85 -3.32 -3.37
C ASN A 310 19.97 -4.14 -2.40
N VAL A 311 20.49 -4.33 -1.19
CA VAL A 311 19.84 -5.04 -0.08
C VAL A 311 19.44 -4.00 0.94
N MET A 312 18.14 -3.84 1.15
CA MET A 312 17.62 -2.97 2.19
C MET A 312 17.13 -3.81 3.36
N LEU A 313 17.62 -3.47 4.56
CA LEU A 313 17.15 -4.01 5.82
C LEU A 313 16.23 -3.03 6.51
N GLY A 314 15.33 -3.54 7.33
CA GLY A 314 14.47 -2.71 8.14
C GLY A 314 13.90 -3.42 9.34
N THR A 315 13.41 -2.62 10.26
CA THR A 315 12.70 -3.06 11.44
C THR A 315 11.49 -2.16 11.65
N GLN A 316 10.43 -2.73 12.21
CA GLN A 316 9.26 -1.96 12.62
C GLN A 316 8.65 -2.50 13.90
N THR A 317 7.99 -1.63 14.64
CA THR A 317 7.36 -1.97 15.91
C THR A 317 6.04 -1.20 16.06
N GLN A 318 5.07 -1.82 16.73
CA GLN A 318 3.86 -1.16 17.18
C GLN A 318 3.58 -1.56 18.61
N LEU A 319 3.32 -0.56 19.47
CA LEU A 319 2.91 -0.73 20.85
C LEU A 319 1.56 -0.05 21.09
N SER A 320 0.59 -0.82 21.56
CA SER A 320 -0.71 -0.33 22.04
C SER A 320 -0.61 -0.01 23.53
N LEU A 321 -0.37 1.26 23.86
CA LEU A 321 -0.21 1.73 25.24
C LEU A 321 -1.54 1.73 26.01
N LEU A 322 -2.60 2.15 25.32
CA LEU A 322 -3.99 2.12 25.79
C LEU A 322 -4.87 1.56 24.68
N PRO A 323 -6.10 1.09 24.96
CA PRO A 323 -7.01 0.58 23.92
C PRO A 323 -7.25 1.55 22.75
N LYS A 324 -7.04 2.86 22.99
CA LYS A 324 -7.23 3.94 22.03
C LYS A 324 -5.94 4.64 21.59
N LEU A 325 -4.80 4.30 22.19
CA LEU A 325 -3.52 4.96 21.93
C LEU A 325 -2.49 3.95 21.45
N LYS A 326 -2.00 4.16 20.24
CA LYS A 326 -0.93 3.35 19.65
C LYS A 326 0.24 4.22 19.26
N ILE A 327 1.42 3.70 19.47
CA ILE A 327 2.65 4.25 18.93
C ILE A 327 3.29 3.21 18.02
N TYR A 328 3.93 3.67 16.96
CA TYR A 328 4.63 2.81 16.02
C TYR A 328 5.87 3.51 15.49
N GLY A 329 6.77 2.71 14.96
CA GLY A 329 7.96 3.23 14.30
C GLY A 329 8.54 2.23 13.33
N GLN A 330 9.32 2.76 12.39
CA GLN A 330 10.09 1.99 11.43
C GLN A 330 11.49 2.58 11.31
N TRP A 331 12.44 1.72 10.98
CA TRP A 331 13.78 2.11 10.60
C TRP A 331 14.23 1.28 9.40
N ALA A 332 14.89 1.92 8.45
CA ALA A 332 15.38 1.32 7.22
C ALA A 332 16.85 1.67 7.02
N LEU A 333 17.61 0.71 6.48
CA LEU A 333 19.02 0.83 6.15
C LEU A 333 19.27 0.18 4.80
N ASP A 334 19.79 0.97 3.86
CA ASP A 334 20.10 0.54 2.50
C ASP A 334 21.60 0.31 2.30
N GLU A 335 22.44 1.19 2.85
CA GLU A 335 23.90 1.12 2.71
C GLU A 335 24.61 1.60 3.97
N LEU A 336 25.63 0.86 4.40
CA LEU A 336 26.58 1.28 5.42
C LEU A 336 27.85 1.78 4.74
N SER A 337 28.18 3.05 4.95
CA SER A 337 29.45 3.62 4.49
C SER A 337 30.59 3.08 5.35
N ASN A 338 31.63 2.53 4.70
CA ASN A 338 32.87 2.11 5.36
C ASN A 338 33.70 3.29 5.91
N ASN A 339 33.40 4.53 5.52
CA ASN A 339 33.97 5.70 6.17
C ASN A 339 33.09 6.02 7.37
N ASP A 340 33.66 6.04 8.59
CA ASP A 340 33.06 6.16 9.94
C ASP A 340 32.06 7.32 10.19
N SER A 341 31.59 8.01 9.16
CA SER A 341 30.53 8.99 9.27
C SER A 341 29.15 8.36 9.07
N LEU A 342 28.39 8.28 10.15
CA LEU A 342 26.95 7.97 10.14
C LEU A 342 26.16 8.82 9.12
N SER A 343 26.63 10.04 8.82
CA SER A 343 26.01 10.96 7.86
C SER A 343 26.03 10.48 6.40
N LYS A 344 26.90 9.50 6.07
CA LYS A 344 26.98 8.91 4.72
C LYS A 344 26.15 7.64 4.58
N ASN A 345 25.55 7.15 5.67
CA ASN A 345 24.69 5.97 5.60
C ASN A 345 23.36 6.33 4.94
N LYS A 346 22.87 5.42 4.11
CA LYS A 346 21.54 5.52 3.51
C LYS A 346 20.54 4.94 4.49
N ILE A 347 19.91 5.81 5.27
CA ILE A 347 18.96 5.44 6.32
C ILE A 347 17.67 6.24 6.20
N ALA A 348 16.58 5.63 6.64
CA ALA A 348 15.31 6.30 6.85
C ALA A 348 14.71 5.87 8.18
N TRP A 349 13.92 6.74 8.78
CA TRP A 349 13.18 6.41 9.99
C TRP A 349 11.80 7.06 9.97
N GLN A 350 10.86 6.39 10.64
CA GLN A 350 9.49 6.82 10.81
C GLN A 350 9.11 6.63 12.26
N CYS A 351 8.41 7.60 12.84
CA CYS A 351 7.69 7.41 14.09
C CYS A 351 6.30 8.02 13.97
N GLY A 352 5.33 7.41 14.65
CA GLY A 352 3.99 7.94 14.63
C GLY A 352 3.12 7.43 15.76
N MET A 353 1.99 8.11 15.91
CA MET A 353 1.02 7.87 16.95
C MET A 353 -0.38 7.93 16.36
N LYS A 354 -1.23 6.98 16.75
CA LYS A 354 -2.66 6.96 16.44
C LYS A 354 -3.46 7.07 17.72
N ILE A 355 -4.43 7.97 17.73
CA ILE A 355 -5.36 8.16 18.84
C ILE A 355 -6.79 8.04 18.32
N ASN A 356 -7.49 7.03 18.82
CA ASN A 356 -8.93 6.88 18.63
C ASN A 356 -9.66 7.68 19.70
N GLU A 357 -10.67 8.45 19.30
CA GLU A 357 -11.50 9.26 20.18
C GLU A 357 -10.69 10.14 21.17
N PRO A 358 -9.76 10.99 20.68
CA PRO A 358 -8.99 11.86 21.54
C PRO A 358 -9.93 12.75 22.37
N LEU A 359 -9.58 12.97 23.64
CA LEU A 359 -10.40 13.74 24.60
C LEU A 359 -11.82 13.19 24.83
N GLY A 360 -12.09 11.93 24.44
CA GLY A 360 -13.40 11.30 24.58
C GLY A 360 -14.41 11.65 23.47
N MET A 361 -13.97 12.35 22.42
CA MET A 361 -14.81 12.67 21.27
C MET A 361 -15.01 11.44 20.39
N LYS A 362 -16.21 10.84 20.44
CA LYS A 362 -16.56 9.67 19.63
C LYS A 362 -16.42 9.97 18.13
N ASN A 363 -15.95 8.96 17.38
CA ASN A 363 -15.73 9.01 15.93
C ASN A 363 -14.67 10.02 15.44
N LEU A 364 -13.84 10.55 16.33
CA LEU A 364 -12.68 11.35 15.95
C LEU A 364 -11.43 10.45 15.96
N PHE A 365 -10.64 10.52 14.89
CA PHE A 365 -9.35 9.86 14.78
C PHE A 365 -8.27 10.91 14.55
N LEU A 366 -7.17 10.76 15.28
CA LEU A 366 -5.99 11.61 15.16
C LEU A 366 -4.79 10.72 14.85
N LEU A 367 -4.04 11.09 13.81
CA LEU A 367 -2.73 10.54 13.51
C LEU A 367 -1.70 11.67 13.44
N VAL A 368 -0.56 11.44 14.08
CA VAL A 368 0.64 12.25 13.97
C VAL A 368 1.75 11.34 13.51
N GLU A 369 2.46 11.70 12.45
CA GLU A 369 3.54 10.91 11.88
C GLU A 369 4.69 11.82 11.45
N TYR A 370 5.91 11.35 11.70
CA TYR A 370 7.14 11.98 11.23
C TYR A 370 7.95 10.96 10.44
N ASN A 371 8.40 11.37 9.26
CA ASN A 371 9.18 10.55 8.35
C ASN A 371 10.43 11.32 7.92
N GLU A 372 11.58 10.66 7.89
CA GLU A 372 12.82 11.26 7.41
C GLU A 372 13.69 10.24 6.68
N ALA A 373 14.35 10.68 5.61
CA ALA A 373 15.31 9.88 4.87
C ALA A 373 16.54 10.71 4.48
N THR A 374 17.72 10.11 4.60
CA THR A 374 18.99 10.74 4.21
C THR A 374 19.11 10.89 2.69
N PRO A 375 20.04 11.74 2.20
CA PRO A 375 20.38 11.77 0.78
C PRO A 375 20.70 10.38 0.22
N ALA A 376 20.25 10.11 -1.01
CA ALA A 376 20.48 8.87 -1.72
C ALA A 376 19.88 7.59 -1.10
N MET A 377 19.07 7.68 -0.04
CA MET A 377 18.23 6.55 0.42
C MET A 377 17.42 5.98 -0.76
N TYR A 378 17.33 4.65 -0.87
CA TYR A 378 16.62 3.95 -1.96
C TYR A 378 17.28 4.01 -3.35
N VAL A 379 18.40 4.72 -3.50
CA VAL A 379 19.08 4.93 -4.78
C VAL A 379 20.27 3.99 -4.91
N GLY A 380 20.21 3.11 -5.91
CA GLY A 380 21.32 2.25 -6.31
C GLY A 380 22.25 2.92 -7.32
N ALA A 381 23.25 2.18 -7.82
CA ALA A 381 24.20 2.71 -8.80
C ALA A 381 23.55 2.93 -10.19
N CYS A 382 22.47 2.22 -10.50
CA CYS A 382 21.67 2.41 -11.71
C CYS A 382 20.17 2.23 -11.42
N GLU A 383 19.31 2.60 -12.39
CA GLU A 383 17.85 2.53 -12.25
C GLU A 383 17.32 1.13 -11.85
N ARG A 384 18.02 0.06 -12.26
CA ARG A 384 17.65 -1.33 -11.95
C ARG A 384 17.91 -1.69 -10.49
N GLU A 385 18.77 -0.93 -9.81
CA GLU A 385 19.12 -1.10 -8.40
C GLU A 385 18.45 -0.05 -7.51
N THR A 386 17.70 0.89 -8.08
CA THR A 386 16.90 1.85 -7.32
C THR A 386 15.58 1.19 -6.89
N PHE A 387 15.09 1.45 -5.68
CA PHE A 387 13.80 0.93 -5.18
C PHE A 387 12.59 1.69 -5.74
N THR A 388 12.35 1.48 -7.03
CA THR A 388 11.23 2.08 -7.78
C THR A 388 10.40 1.03 -8.52
N GLN A 389 9.12 1.31 -8.72
CA GLN A 389 8.21 0.56 -9.57
C GLN A 389 7.51 1.55 -10.49
N HIS A 390 7.58 1.34 -11.81
CA HIS A 390 7.05 2.26 -12.81
C HIS A 390 7.52 3.72 -12.62
N ASN A 391 8.79 3.90 -12.26
CA ASN A 391 9.42 5.19 -11.91
C ASN A 391 8.91 5.85 -10.63
N GLU A 392 8.02 5.19 -9.87
CA GLU A 392 7.55 5.65 -8.57
C GLU A 392 8.34 4.99 -7.43
N PRO A 393 8.68 5.71 -6.35
CA PRO A 393 9.32 5.10 -5.18
C PRO A 393 8.44 4.01 -4.56
N ILE A 394 9.00 2.83 -4.28
CA ILE A 394 8.22 1.72 -3.65
C ILE A 394 8.05 1.86 -2.15
N ALA A 395 8.88 2.68 -1.50
CA ALA A 395 8.81 2.96 -0.07
C ALA A 395 8.11 4.30 0.12
N HIS A 396 8.79 5.32 0.64
CA HIS A 396 8.16 6.61 0.87
C HIS A 396 7.88 7.36 -0.45
N PRO A 397 6.68 7.93 -0.68
CA PRO A 397 6.33 8.58 -1.95
C PRO A 397 7.22 9.79 -2.33
N LEU A 398 7.82 10.44 -1.33
CA LEU A 398 8.78 11.54 -1.53
C LEU A 398 10.16 11.04 -2.02
N GLY A 399 10.41 9.73 -2.01
CA GLY A 399 11.68 9.16 -2.42
C GLY A 399 12.77 9.35 -1.38
N ASN A 400 13.74 10.21 -1.65
CA ASN A 400 14.93 10.40 -0.82
C ASN A 400 15.10 11.85 -0.40
N HIS A 401 16.00 12.09 0.57
CA HIS A 401 16.32 13.42 1.08
C HIS A 401 15.07 14.25 1.45
N PHE A 402 14.27 13.72 2.37
CA PHE A 402 13.05 14.38 2.80
C PHE A 402 12.90 14.36 4.32
N SER A 403 12.13 15.31 4.83
CA SER A 403 11.58 15.33 6.18
C SER A 403 10.10 15.72 6.04
N GLU A 404 9.21 14.82 6.46
CA GLU A 404 7.76 14.99 6.38
C GLU A 404 7.17 14.96 7.79
N LYS A 405 6.31 15.94 8.08
CA LYS A 405 5.47 15.99 9.28
C LYS A 405 4.03 15.89 8.83
N LEU A 406 3.32 14.86 9.27
CA LEU A 406 1.95 14.61 8.88
C LEU A 406 1.05 14.65 10.10
N LEU A 407 -0.01 15.45 9.99
CA LEU A 407 -1.08 15.55 10.97
C LEU A 407 -2.38 15.24 10.24
N MET A 408 -3.02 14.14 10.60
CA MET A 408 -4.30 13.75 10.04
C MET A 408 -5.36 13.74 11.13
N LEU A 409 -6.39 14.55 10.92
CA LEU A 409 -7.61 14.56 11.72
C LEU A 409 -8.72 14.02 10.84
N HIS A 410 -9.44 13.03 11.33
CA HIS A 410 -10.55 12.43 10.61
C HIS A 410 -11.76 12.33 11.54
N TYR A 411 -12.86 12.98 11.16
CA TYR A 411 -14.10 12.91 11.93
C TYR A 411 -15.20 12.22 11.12
N THR A 412 -15.72 11.12 11.63
CA THR A 412 -16.83 10.41 10.98
C THR A 412 -18.16 10.82 11.61
N TYR A 413 -18.96 11.62 10.89
CA TYR A 413 -20.33 11.92 11.26
C TYR A 413 -21.32 11.15 10.38
N LYS A 414 -21.88 10.06 10.90
CA LYS A 414 -22.75 9.15 10.14
C LYS A 414 -22.04 8.64 8.88
N ARG A 415 -22.47 9.07 7.67
CA ARG A 415 -21.87 8.73 6.36
C ARG A 415 -20.94 9.81 5.82
N TRP A 416 -20.90 10.98 6.46
CA TRP A 416 -20.11 12.11 5.99
C TRP A 416 -18.74 12.08 6.66
N PHE A 417 -17.72 12.09 5.82
CA PHE A 417 -16.33 12.25 6.21
C PHE A 417 -16.00 13.75 6.14
N LEU A 418 -15.44 14.28 7.22
CA LEU A 418 -14.84 15.60 7.29
C LEU A 418 -13.35 15.47 7.58
#